data_AF-A0A5U3J9M4-F1
#
_entry.id   AF-A0A5U3J9M4-F1
#
_cell.length_a   1.000
_cell.length_b   1.000
_cell.length_c   1.000
_cell.angle_alpha   90.00
_cell.angle_beta   90.00
_cell.angle_gamma   90.00
#
_symmetry.space_group_name_H-M   'P 1'
#
loop_
_entity.id
_entity.type
_entity.pdbx_description
1 polymer ?
#
loop_
_entity_poly.entity_id
_entity_poly.type
_entity_poly.pdbx_seq_one_letter_code
_entity_poly.pdbx_strand_id
1 'polypeptide(L)'
;DRSFEQQRYRASGLNLVTAAIVLWNTVYLERATSALRGNGTALDDTLLQYLSPLGWEHINLTGDYLWRSSAKVGAGKFRPLRPLPPA
;
A
#
# COMPACT_ATOMS: atom_id res chain seq x y z
N ASP A 1 12.00 22.64 27.53
CA ASP A 1 11.64 23.11 26.18
C ASP A 1 11.00 21.97 25.39
N ARG A 2 9.69 21.80 25.53
CA ARG A 2 8.86 20.74 24.89
C ARG A 2 7.79 21.47 24.10
N SER A 3 8.17 22.06 22.97
CA SER A 3 7.30 22.98 22.23
C SER A 3 6.29 22.22 21.38
N PHE A 4 5.05 22.73 21.36
CA PHE A 4 3.93 22.29 20.52
C PHE A 4 4.33 22.07 19.04
N GLU A 5 5.30 22.83 18.54
CA GLU A 5 5.87 22.70 17.20
C GLU A 5 6.45 21.30 16.93
N GLN A 6 7.17 20.69 17.88
CA GLN A 6 7.70 19.34 17.70
C GLN A 6 6.60 18.27 17.67
N GLN A 7 5.51 18.47 18.42
CA GLN A 7 4.35 17.58 18.37
C GLN A 7 3.59 17.74 17.05
N ARG A 8 3.44 18.97 16.56
CA ARG A 8 2.81 19.28 15.28
C ARG A 8 3.59 18.71 14.10
N TYR A 9 4.92 18.83 14.11
CA TYR A 9 5.79 18.28 13.07
C TYR A 9 5.71 16.75 13.03
N ARG A 10 5.70 16.09 14.20
CA ARG A 10 5.55 14.63 14.31
C ARG A 10 4.16 14.16 13.87
N ALA A 11 3.10 14.85 14.28
CA ALA A 11 1.73 14.54 13.86
C ALA A 11 1.54 14.73 12.34
N SER A 12 2.14 15.78 11.77
CA SER A 12 2.14 16.02 10.32
C SER A 12 2.89 14.93 9.56
N GLY A 13 4.04 14.46 10.08
CA GLY A 13 4.79 13.36 9.50
C GLY A 13 4.03 12.04 9.53
N LEU A 14 3.39 11.73 10.66
CA LEU A 14 2.54 10.55 10.79
C LEU A 14 1.37 10.59 9.80
N ASN A 15 0.67 11.72 9.70
CA ASN A 15 -0.43 11.88 8.75
C ASN A 15 0.02 11.66 7.29
N LEU A 16 1.20 12.19 6.93
CA LEU A 16 1.76 12.00 5.59
C LEU A 16 2.05 10.52 5.31
N VAL A 17 2.66 9.80 6.26
CA VAL A 17 2.94 8.36 6.14
C VAL A 17 1.63 7.57 6.04
N THR A 18 0.64 7.86 6.88
CA THR A 18 -0.67 7.21 6.82
C THR A 18 -1.36 7.45 5.48
N ALA A 19 -1.37 8.67 4.96
CA ALA A 19 -1.94 8.99 3.66
C ALA A 19 -1.23 8.25 2.52
N ALA A 20 0.11 8.15 2.58
CA ALA A 20 0.89 7.39 1.60
C ALA A 20 0.58 5.89 1.64
N ILE A 21 0.42 5.31 2.84
CA ILE A 21 0.02 3.91 3.02
C ILE A 21 -1.36 3.66 2.43
N VAL A 22 -2.35 4.50 2.78
CA VAL A 22 -3.72 4.39 2.27
C VAL A 22 -3.72 4.45 0.75
N LEU A 23 -3.05 5.45 0.17
CA LEU A 23 -2.96 5.59 -1.29
C LEU A 23 -2.36 4.35 -1.95
N TRP A 24 -1.23 3.86 -1.41
CA TRP A 24 -0.58 2.67 -1.93
C TRP A 24 -1.50 1.45 -1.85
N ASN A 25 -2.12 1.20 -0.70
CA ASN A 25 -3.00 0.06 -0.50
C ASN A 25 -4.24 0.13 -1.41
N THR A 26 -4.90 1.27 -1.54
CA THR A 26 -6.06 1.43 -2.42
C THR A 26 -5.72 1.13 -3.88
N VAL A 27 -4.61 1.67 -4.39
CA VAL A 27 -4.17 1.44 -5.78
C VAL A 27 -3.84 -0.04 -6.04
N TYR A 28 -3.18 -0.72 -5.10
CA TYR A 28 -2.85 -2.14 -5.30
C TYR A 28 -4.03 -3.08 -5.09
N LEU A 29 -4.97 -2.74 -4.20
CA LEU A 29 -6.22 -3.49 -4.04
C LEU A 29 -7.04 -3.47 -5.33
N GLU A 30 -7.20 -2.31 -5.97
CA GLU A 30 -7.88 -2.20 -7.28
C GLU A 30 -7.22 -3.06 -8.36
N ARG A 31 -5.88 -3.06 -8.41
CA ARG A 31 -5.13 -3.88 -9.37
C ARG A 31 -5.29 -5.38 -9.06
N ALA A 32 -5.27 -5.76 -7.79
CA ALA A 32 -5.41 -7.14 -7.37
C ALA A 32 -6.81 -7.68 -7.70
N THR A 33 -7.88 -6.92 -7.42
CA THR A 33 -9.25 -7.32 -7.75
C THR A 33 -9.45 -7.42 -9.26
N SER A 34 -8.89 -6.49 -10.04
CA SER A 34 -8.91 -6.54 -11.50
C SER A 34 -8.19 -7.78 -12.06
N ALA A 35 -7.04 -8.13 -11.49
CA ALA A 35 -6.29 -9.32 -11.89
C ALA A 35 -7.03 -10.62 -11.53
N LEU A 36 -7.64 -10.70 -10.34
CA LEU A 36 -8.44 -11.84 -9.91
C LEU A 36 -9.67 -12.04 -10.81
N ARG A 37 -10.36 -10.94 -11.16
CA ARG A 37 -11.48 -10.96 -12.12
C ARG A 37 -11.04 -11.47 -13.49
N GLY A 38 -9.88 -11.01 -13.99
CA GLY A 38 -9.31 -11.48 -15.25
C GLY A 38 -8.92 -12.96 -15.26
N ASN A 39 -8.61 -13.54 -14.09
CA ASN A 39 -8.29 -14.97 -13.94
C ASN A 39 -9.53 -15.85 -13.68
N GLY A 40 -10.74 -15.30 -13.74
CA GLY A 40 -11.98 -16.06 -13.54
C GLY A 40 -12.28 -16.42 -12.08
N THR A 41 -11.60 -15.79 -11.11
CA THR A 41 -11.96 -15.96 -9.69
C THR A 41 -13.30 -15.29 -9.42
N ALA A 42 -14.27 -16.04 -8.88
CA ALA A 42 -15.55 -15.50 -8.44
C ALA A 42 -15.31 -14.56 -7.24
N LEU A 43 -15.35 -13.26 -7.50
CA LEU A 43 -15.28 -12.21 -6.49
C LEU A 43 -16.67 -11.64 -6.24
N ASP A 44 -17.05 -11.55 -4.97
CA ASP A 44 -18.23 -10.81 -4.57
C ASP A 44 -17.88 -9.32 -4.44
N ASP A 45 -18.29 -8.53 -5.43
CA ASP A 45 -18.04 -7.09 -5.47
C ASP A 45 -18.66 -6.36 -4.25
N THR A 46 -19.70 -6.93 -3.62
CA THR A 46 -20.32 -6.35 -2.42
C THR A 46 -19.39 -6.39 -1.21
N LEU A 47 -18.42 -7.32 -1.19
CA LEU A 47 -17.45 -7.43 -0.11
C LEU A 47 -16.32 -6.41 -0.22
N LEU A 48 -16.08 -5.85 -1.41
CA LEU A 48 -14.98 -4.91 -1.65
C LEU A 48 -15.12 -3.62 -0.83
N GLN A 49 -16.34 -3.19 -0.53
CA GLN A 49 -16.59 -2.01 0.30
C GLN A 49 -16.10 -2.15 1.74
N TYR A 50 -15.91 -3.38 2.22
CA TYR A 50 -15.43 -3.68 3.56
C TYR A 50 -13.91 -3.82 3.64
N LEU A 51 -13.20 -3.70 2.52
CA LEU A 51 -11.73 -3.71 2.51
C LEU A 51 -11.19 -2.44 3.14
N SER A 52 -10.40 -2.60 4.21
CA SER A 52 -9.69 -1.49 4.82
C SER A 52 -8.38 -1.20 4.08
N PRO A 53 -8.16 0.03 3.60
CA PRO A 53 -6.88 0.44 3.02
C PRO A 53 -5.81 0.68 4.10
N LEU A 54 -6.13 0.53 5.38
CA LEU A 54 -5.21 0.74 6.50
C LEU A 54 -4.48 -0.53 6.95
N GLY A 55 -4.62 -1.66 6.24
CA GLY A 55 -3.82 -2.85 6.51
C GLY A 55 -2.32 -2.51 6.47
N TRP A 56 -1.62 -2.68 7.58
CA TRP A 56 -0.21 -2.27 7.73
C TRP A 56 0.72 -3.43 8.09
N GLU A 57 0.20 -4.63 8.34
CA GLU A 57 0.99 -5.81 8.69
C GLU A 57 2.03 -6.18 7.62
N HIS A 58 1.79 -5.83 6.35
CA HIS A 58 2.74 -6.02 5.25
C HIS A 58 3.73 -4.85 5.07
N ILE A 59 3.66 -3.82 5.90
CA ILE A 59 4.48 -2.61 5.81
C ILE A 59 5.37 -2.51 7.05
N ASN A 60 6.66 -2.80 6.87
CA ASN A 60 7.65 -2.49 7.90
C ASN A 60 7.90 -0.98 7.89
N LEU A 61 7.66 -0.32 9.02
CA LEU A 61 7.88 1.13 9.20
C LEU A 61 9.28 1.43 9.78
N THR A 62 9.89 0.45 10.44
CA THR A 62 11.20 0.57 11.08
C THR A 62 12.19 -0.38 10.42
N GLY A 63 13.48 -0.04 10.49
CA GLY A 63 14.57 -0.83 9.91
C GLY A 63 15.44 -0.04 8.93
N ASP A 64 16.55 -0.65 8.52
CA ASP A 64 17.47 -0.08 7.54
C ASP A 64 17.07 -0.50 6.13
N TYR A 65 16.71 0.48 5.30
CA TYR A 65 16.27 0.25 3.92
C TYR A 65 17.41 0.57 2.95
N LEU A 66 17.91 -0.47 2.26
CA LEU A 66 18.88 -0.31 1.19
C LEU A 66 18.18 -0.38 -0.17
N TRP A 67 18.00 0.77 -0.83
CA TRP A 67 17.46 0.81 -2.19
C TRP A 67 18.55 0.51 -3.22
N ARG A 68 18.51 -0.68 -3.82
CA ARG A 68 19.34 -0.99 -5.01
C ARG A 68 18.74 -0.30 -6.23
N SER A 69 19.55 0.44 -6.98
CA SER A 69 19.13 1.27 -8.13
C SER A 69 18.48 0.48 -9.29
N SER A 70 18.54 -0.85 -9.28
CA SER A 70 17.93 -1.74 -10.26
C SER A 70 16.43 -1.98 -10.03
N ALA A 71 15.90 -1.73 -8.83
CA ALA A 71 14.47 -1.87 -8.53
C ALA A 71 13.66 -0.61 -8.92
N LYS A 72 14.05 0.06 -10.01
CA LYS A 72 13.32 1.21 -10.55
C LYS A 72 12.05 0.71 -11.21
N VAL A 73 10.96 0.77 -10.46
CA VAL A 73 9.63 0.85 -11.06
C VAL A 73 9.64 2.12 -11.92
N GLY A 74 9.47 1.97 -13.24
CA GLY A 74 9.43 3.11 -14.15
C GLY A 74 8.39 4.14 -13.72
N ALA A 75 8.57 5.41 -14.08
CA ALA A 75 7.59 6.45 -13.75
C ALA A 75 6.19 6.05 -14.23
N GLY A 76 5.20 6.11 -13.34
CA GLY A 76 3.82 5.68 -13.62
C GLY A 76 3.64 4.17 -13.81
N LYS A 77 4.68 3.36 -13.61
CA LYS A 77 4.56 1.90 -13.56
C LYS A 77 4.29 1.45 -12.13
N PHE A 78 3.79 0.24 -12.00
CA PHE A 78 3.52 -0.40 -10.72
C PHE A 78 4.45 -1.59 -10.52
N ARG A 79 4.69 -1.97 -9.26
CA ARG A 79 5.29 -3.27 -8.96
C ARG A 79 4.36 -4.38 -9.46
N PRO A 80 4.92 -5.48 -10.00
CA PRO A 80 4.12 -6.63 -10.39
C PRO A 80 3.40 -7.20 -9.17
N LEU A 81 2.19 -7.72 -9.39
CA LEU A 81 1.46 -8.47 -8.38
C LEU A 81 2.15 -9.82 -8.16
N ARG A 82 1.96 -10.41 -6.97
CA ARG A 82 2.40 -11.79 -6.73
C ARG A 82 1.61 -12.74 -7.63
N PRO A 83 2.25 -13.78 -8.20
CA PRO A 83 1.53 -14.81 -8.95
C PRO A 83 0.44 -15.43 -8.10
N LEU A 84 -0.71 -15.72 -8.72
CA LEU A 84 -1.75 -16.49 -8.06
C LEU A 84 -1.27 -17.94 -7.91
N PRO A 85 -1.57 -18.61 -6.78
CA PRO A 85 -1.36 -20.05 -6.66
C PRO A 85 -2.12 -20.81 -7.76
N PRO A 86 -1.59 -21.94 -8.26
CA PRO A 86 -2.35 -22.82 -9.13
C PRO A 86 -3.59 -23.35 -8.41
N ALA A 87 -4.68 -23.53 -9.17
CA ALA A 87 -5.96 -24.08 -8.69
C ALA A 87 -5.85 -25.55 -8.28
#